data_AF-A0A3Q9FR83-F1
#
_entry.id   AF-A0A3Q9FR83-F1
#
_cell.length_a   1.000
_cell.length_b   1.000
_cell.length_c   1.000
_cell.angle_alpha   90.00
_cell.angle_beta   90.00
_cell.angle_gamma   90.00
#
_symmetry.space_group_name_H-M   'P 1'
#
loop_
_entity.id
_entity.type
_entity.pdbx_description
1 polymer ?
#
loop_
_entity_poly.entity_id
_entity_poly.type
_entity_poly.pdbx_seq_one_letter_code
_entity_poly.pdbx_strand_id
1 'polypeptide(L)'
;MQKVTKNYRVGKWLSSDQKFLESWLEKLIHHVDNNPKKLLPPVQDLKDLIEGDNYYKNLFTNMFSEVPKKAPYKNDPTNKPQIRDYDHMLSLMNEIMTQPPYFNKTGLVGFPINAILDWPMGTVSGYVAFLDKKVNEKLKAILQYWSAFLSSQESAKVLNTSESGWLNDYALEQMCDAAYGSNFLDLFETKSDKKEESYGFTSWDNFFTRQFKEGVRPVAGEDNDNIIANACESAPYRLVTNVAEKEEFWIKGQPYSLTDMLAGDDLTSQFVGGTVYQAFLNALSYHRWHSPVSGTIKKIVFVDGSYYSESYYEGFSNQQGPDDSAPNNSQAFLTEVATRAIVFIEADNPAIGLMAFMSIGMAEVSSNDVTVKEGQHVSKGEQLGMFHFGGSTHCLFFRPEVDLAFDLHGQNASLESHNIPLRSKIAEIYTKTPETKEVTVQASQKFQKTGVKVTSKSLAKIEYVKGLWTADPTQEAGLYGAAGNPNSAIDLAPKGYTLEGEKVGALIGKVGEKTFFIGNYATIPQGVEGELELCINDASNDFDNNLGDVTVKVSVG
;
A
#
# COMPACT_ATOMS: atom_id res chain seq x y z
N MET A 1 7.49 41.62 16.29
CA MET A 1 7.80 40.17 16.22
C MET A 1 7.08 39.59 15.01
N GLN A 2 7.78 39.43 13.89
CA GLN A 2 7.26 38.74 12.72
C GLN A 2 7.24 37.24 13.02
N LYS A 3 6.06 36.61 13.03
CA LYS A 3 5.93 35.16 12.93
C LYS A 3 6.46 34.77 11.55
N VAL A 4 7.66 34.18 11.52
CA VAL A 4 8.13 33.42 10.37
C VAL A 4 7.23 32.20 10.28
N THR A 5 6.28 32.21 9.36
CA THR A 5 5.59 31.02 8.89
C THR A 5 6.64 30.15 8.20
N LYS A 6 7.25 29.23 8.95
CA LYS A 6 7.98 28.10 8.36
C LYS A 6 6.93 27.22 7.70
N ASN A 7 6.86 27.25 6.37
CA ASN A 7 6.23 26.16 5.62
C ASN A 7 7.10 24.92 5.89
N TYR A 8 6.52 23.90 6.53
CA TYR A 8 7.20 22.64 6.75
C TYR A 8 7.31 21.92 5.39
N ARG A 9 8.53 21.49 5.03
CA ARG A 9 8.76 20.71 3.80
C ARG A 9 8.60 19.23 4.13
N VAL A 10 7.79 18.55 3.33
CA VAL A 10 7.31 17.18 3.56
C VAL A 10 8.41 16.17 3.21
N GLY A 11 8.42 15.01 3.87
CA GLY A 11 9.35 13.89 3.61
C GLY A 11 10.84 14.12 3.92
N LYS A 12 11.28 15.37 4.07
CA LYS A 12 12.69 15.78 4.21
C LYS A 12 13.61 15.19 3.11
N TRP A 13 13.08 15.01 1.89
CA TRP A 13 13.86 14.52 0.73
C TRP A 13 14.97 15.48 0.34
N LEU A 14 14.66 16.77 0.36
CA LEU A 14 15.64 17.83 0.30
C LEU A 14 15.58 18.65 1.60
N SER A 15 16.68 19.35 1.86
CA SER A 15 16.81 20.21 3.03
C SER A 15 15.66 21.22 3.10
N SER A 16 15.02 21.31 4.26
CA SER A 16 14.05 22.40 4.54
C SER A 16 14.72 23.77 4.60
N ASP A 17 16.05 23.80 4.76
CA ASP A 17 16.89 24.98 4.61
C ASP A 17 17.42 25.05 3.17
N GLN A 18 16.79 25.90 2.37
CA GLN A 18 17.20 26.14 0.99
C GLN A 18 18.66 26.60 0.90
N LYS A 19 19.13 27.46 1.81
CA LYS A 19 20.50 27.99 1.81
C LYS A 19 21.55 26.91 2.03
N PHE A 20 21.21 25.86 2.76
CA PHE A 20 22.10 24.73 2.97
C PHE A 20 22.20 23.85 1.72
N LEU A 21 21.04 23.44 1.16
CA LEU A 21 21.00 22.69 -0.10
C LEU A 21 21.83 23.42 -1.14
N GLU A 22 21.66 24.75 -1.11
CA GLU A 22 22.40 25.67 -1.90
C GLU A 22 23.93 25.55 -1.67
N SER A 23 24.43 25.76 -0.45
CA SER A 23 25.86 25.68 -0.14
C SER A 23 26.48 24.28 -0.40
N TRP A 24 25.71 23.21 -0.24
CA TRP A 24 26.18 21.85 -0.55
C TRP A 24 26.41 21.66 -2.05
N LEU A 25 25.44 22.07 -2.88
CA LEU A 25 25.53 21.94 -4.33
C LEU A 25 26.68 22.80 -4.89
N GLU A 26 26.89 23.99 -4.34
CA GLU A 26 28.06 24.84 -4.63
C GLU A 26 29.38 24.08 -4.46
N LYS A 27 29.56 23.41 -3.32
CA LYS A 27 30.80 22.69 -3.01
C LYS A 27 31.02 21.54 -3.98
N LEU A 28 29.95 20.82 -4.34
CA LEU A 28 30.01 19.73 -5.30
C LEU A 28 30.40 20.24 -6.70
N ILE A 29 29.74 21.28 -7.20
CA ILE A 29 30.06 21.92 -8.48
C ILE A 29 31.52 22.37 -8.51
N HIS A 30 31.95 23.12 -7.49
CA HIS A 30 33.32 23.62 -7.42
C HIS A 30 34.35 22.48 -7.35
N HIS A 31 34.03 21.38 -6.67
CA HIS A 31 34.89 20.21 -6.63
C HIS A 31 35.02 19.57 -8.02
N VAL A 32 33.90 19.30 -8.70
CA VAL A 32 33.87 18.64 -10.00
C VAL A 32 34.53 19.49 -11.08
N ASP A 33 34.26 20.80 -11.12
CA ASP A 33 34.86 21.74 -12.08
C ASP A 33 36.39 21.78 -11.98
N ASN A 34 36.93 21.66 -10.77
CA ASN A 34 38.38 21.66 -10.53
C ASN A 34 39.02 20.28 -10.61
N ASN A 35 38.23 19.21 -10.62
CA ASN A 35 38.71 17.82 -10.59
C ASN A 35 37.94 16.96 -11.63
N PRO A 36 38.02 17.28 -12.93
CA PRO A 36 37.31 16.54 -13.95
C PRO A 36 37.77 15.08 -13.98
N LYS A 37 36.81 14.15 -13.86
CA LYS A 37 37.04 12.71 -13.88
C LYS A 37 36.48 12.10 -15.17
N LYS A 38 37.07 11.00 -15.60
CA LYS A 38 36.45 10.15 -16.62
C LYS A 38 35.12 9.60 -16.09
N LEU A 39 34.08 9.61 -16.92
CA LEU A 39 32.80 9.02 -16.57
C LEU A 39 32.95 7.51 -16.33
N LEU A 40 32.35 7.05 -15.23
CA LEU A 40 32.21 5.65 -14.90
C LEU A 40 31.28 4.98 -15.92
N PRO A 41 31.46 3.67 -16.18
CA PRO A 41 30.71 2.98 -17.24
C PRO A 41 29.19 3.24 -17.26
N PRO A 42 28.44 3.13 -16.15
CA PRO A 42 26.99 3.36 -16.19
C PRO A 42 26.59 4.82 -16.50
N VAL A 43 27.43 5.81 -16.15
CA VAL A 43 27.20 7.22 -16.49
C VAL A 43 27.53 7.49 -17.95
N GLN A 44 28.63 6.89 -18.45
CA GLN A 44 28.98 6.95 -19.86
C GLN A 44 27.89 6.33 -20.74
N ASP A 45 27.31 5.21 -20.32
CA ASP A 45 26.19 4.55 -20.99
C ASP A 45 24.95 5.45 -21.13
N LEU A 46 24.66 6.28 -20.12
CA LEU A 46 23.59 7.29 -20.20
C LEU A 46 23.97 8.40 -21.18
N LYS A 47 25.22 8.88 -21.15
CA LYS A 47 25.72 9.86 -22.12
C LYS A 47 25.61 9.34 -23.55
N ASP A 48 26.02 8.10 -23.79
CA ASP A 48 25.98 7.47 -25.11
C ASP A 48 24.54 7.32 -25.62
N LEU A 49 23.58 7.03 -24.74
CA LEU A 49 22.15 7.06 -25.08
C LEU A 49 21.69 8.47 -25.49
N ILE A 50 22.05 9.48 -24.69
CA ILE A 50 21.68 10.88 -24.94
C ILE A 50 22.26 11.36 -26.27
N GLU A 51 23.53 11.09 -26.53
CA GLU A 51 24.24 11.62 -27.70
C GLU A 51 24.05 10.78 -28.97
N GLY A 52 23.70 9.50 -28.81
CA GLY A 52 23.46 8.57 -29.91
C GLY A 52 22.12 8.72 -30.61
N ASP A 53 21.16 9.47 -30.03
CA ASP A 53 19.82 9.69 -30.61
C ASP A 53 19.38 11.15 -30.45
N ASN A 54 18.97 11.79 -31.54
CA ASN A 54 18.49 13.17 -31.52
C ASN A 54 17.24 13.37 -30.65
N TYR A 55 16.41 12.33 -30.47
CA TYR A 55 15.27 12.38 -29.57
C TYR A 55 15.72 12.61 -28.12
N TYR A 56 16.62 11.75 -27.61
CA TYR A 56 17.13 11.88 -26.25
C TYR A 56 17.99 13.14 -26.09
N LYS A 57 18.83 13.48 -27.08
CA LYS A 57 19.60 14.72 -27.07
C LYS A 57 18.71 15.95 -26.92
N ASN A 58 17.61 16.01 -27.66
CA ASN A 58 16.67 17.13 -27.58
C ASN A 58 15.98 17.18 -26.22
N LEU A 59 15.52 16.04 -25.68
CA LEU A 59 14.91 16.00 -24.35
C LEU A 59 15.87 16.51 -23.26
N PHE A 60 17.10 15.99 -23.22
CA PHE A 60 18.10 16.39 -22.24
C PHE A 60 18.61 17.82 -22.44
N THR A 61 18.69 18.33 -23.67
CA THR A 61 19.04 19.74 -23.89
C THR A 61 17.89 20.68 -23.47
N ASN A 62 16.66 20.30 -23.79
CA ASN A 62 15.48 21.13 -23.53
C ASN A 62 15.12 21.15 -22.05
N MET A 63 15.23 20.03 -21.32
CA MET A 63 14.87 20.00 -19.89
C MET A 63 15.64 21.06 -19.08
N PHE A 64 16.93 21.28 -19.35
CA PHE A 64 17.70 22.32 -18.66
C PHE A 64 17.41 23.73 -19.20
N SER A 65 17.07 23.85 -20.49
CA SER A 65 16.70 25.11 -21.14
C SER A 65 15.33 25.62 -20.70
N GLU A 66 14.41 24.71 -20.37
CA GLU A 66 13.05 24.98 -19.89
C GLU A 66 13.02 25.48 -18.44
N VAL A 67 14.03 25.14 -17.63
CA VAL A 67 14.15 25.68 -16.26
C VAL A 67 14.20 27.22 -16.32
N PRO A 68 13.31 27.96 -15.61
CA PRO A 68 13.23 29.41 -15.73
C PRO A 68 14.57 30.12 -15.43
N LYS A 69 14.85 31.22 -16.15
CA LYS A 69 16.03 32.08 -15.92
C LYS A 69 15.70 33.27 -15.00
N LYS A 70 14.80 33.06 -14.03
CA LYS A 70 14.42 34.04 -12.99
C LYS A 70 14.66 33.44 -11.60
N ALA A 71 14.82 34.28 -10.57
CA ALA A 71 14.93 33.79 -9.20
C ALA A 71 13.68 32.96 -8.79
N PRO A 72 13.84 31.91 -7.96
CA PRO A 72 15.12 31.37 -7.46
C PRO A 72 15.89 30.51 -8.48
N TYR A 73 15.26 30.08 -9.57
CA TYR A 73 15.77 29.07 -10.53
C TYR A 73 16.93 29.52 -11.44
N LYS A 74 17.16 30.84 -11.59
CA LYS A 74 18.16 31.39 -12.53
C LYS A 74 19.56 30.98 -12.16
N ASN A 75 19.85 31.12 -10.89
CA ASN A 75 21.19 31.00 -10.37
C ASN A 75 21.23 29.78 -9.48
N ASP A 76 22.37 29.14 -9.52
CA ASP A 76 22.80 28.30 -8.46
C ASP A 76 22.86 29.10 -7.14
N PRO A 77 22.98 28.38 -6.03
CA PRO A 77 23.21 28.86 -4.67
C PRO A 77 24.16 30.04 -4.45
N THR A 78 25.15 30.17 -5.34
CA THR A 78 26.31 31.07 -5.23
C THR A 78 26.13 32.33 -6.07
N ASN A 79 24.95 32.49 -6.64
CA ASN A 79 24.65 33.51 -7.63
C ASN A 79 25.40 33.29 -8.97
N LYS A 80 25.91 32.07 -9.23
CA LYS A 80 26.41 31.61 -10.53
C LYS A 80 25.29 30.92 -11.33
N PRO A 81 25.43 30.64 -12.63
CA PRO A 81 24.42 29.87 -13.36
C PRO A 81 24.24 28.46 -12.76
N GLN A 82 22.99 28.04 -12.53
CA GLN A 82 22.63 26.66 -12.11
C GLN A 82 23.16 25.60 -13.10
N ILE A 83 23.13 24.32 -12.75
CA ILE A 83 23.34 23.23 -13.71
C ILE A 83 22.37 23.43 -14.88
N ARG A 84 22.90 23.74 -16.07
CA ARG A 84 22.13 24.14 -17.26
C ARG A 84 22.36 23.23 -18.46
N ASP A 85 23.08 22.13 -18.28
CA ASP A 85 23.32 21.15 -19.33
C ASP A 85 23.50 19.75 -18.72
N TYR A 86 23.24 18.75 -19.55
CA TYR A 86 23.31 17.37 -19.14
C TYR A 86 24.75 16.87 -18.95
N ASP A 87 25.75 17.50 -19.56
CA ASP A 87 27.16 17.09 -19.41
C ASP A 87 27.67 17.37 -17.99
N HIS A 88 27.34 18.53 -17.46
CA HIS A 88 27.64 18.88 -16.08
C HIS A 88 26.82 18.01 -15.11
N MET A 89 25.53 17.78 -15.37
CA MET A 89 24.71 16.82 -14.61
C MET A 89 25.38 15.44 -14.52
N LEU A 90 25.82 14.87 -15.65
CA LEU A 90 26.49 13.58 -15.69
C LEU A 90 27.80 13.59 -14.89
N SER A 91 28.57 14.68 -14.96
CA SER A 91 29.83 14.82 -14.23
C SER A 91 29.60 14.87 -12.70
N LEU A 92 28.53 15.52 -12.26
CA LEU A 92 28.15 15.56 -10.85
C LEU A 92 27.63 14.21 -10.35
N MET A 93 26.78 13.53 -11.13
CA MET A 93 26.32 12.17 -10.81
C MET A 93 27.49 11.19 -10.72
N ASN A 94 28.48 11.33 -11.60
CA ASN A 94 29.69 10.54 -11.61
C ASN A 94 30.53 10.71 -10.32
N GLU A 95 30.57 11.92 -9.77
CA GLU A 95 31.22 12.18 -8.49
C GLU A 95 30.44 11.53 -7.33
N ILE A 96 29.13 11.78 -7.28
CA ILE A 96 28.25 11.32 -6.20
C ILE A 96 28.31 9.80 -6.03
N MET A 97 28.28 9.04 -7.12
CA MET A 97 28.24 7.57 -7.05
C MET A 97 29.50 6.92 -6.46
N THR A 98 30.55 7.71 -6.19
CA THR A 98 31.79 7.26 -5.54
C THR A 98 31.88 7.69 -4.08
N GLN A 99 30.82 8.27 -3.54
CA GLN A 99 30.78 8.79 -2.18
C GLN A 99 29.56 8.28 -1.41
N PRO A 100 29.70 8.04 -0.09
CA PRO A 100 28.54 7.76 0.74
C PRO A 100 27.82 9.07 1.06
N PRO A 101 26.53 9.00 1.40
CA PRO A 101 25.81 10.17 1.85
C PRO A 101 26.31 10.62 3.22
N TYR A 102 26.65 11.90 3.31
CA TYR A 102 27.04 12.52 4.56
C TYR A 102 25.80 13.00 5.31
N PHE A 103 25.79 12.84 6.64
CA PHE A 103 24.72 13.36 7.45
C PHE A 103 24.72 14.90 7.42
N ASN A 104 23.53 15.48 7.54
CA ASN A 104 23.39 16.92 7.74
C ASN A 104 22.12 17.24 8.55
N LYS A 105 22.22 18.29 9.37
CA LYS A 105 21.18 18.77 10.28
C LYS A 105 19.95 19.35 9.59
N THR A 106 20.05 19.83 8.34
CA THR A 106 18.96 20.58 7.69
C THR A 106 18.09 19.76 6.74
N GLY A 107 18.33 18.46 6.60
CA GLY A 107 17.46 17.57 5.81
C GLY A 107 18.01 17.21 4.44
N LEU A 108 19.29 17.46 4.16
CA LEU A 108 19.98 16.81 3.02
C LEU A 108 20.33 15.36 3.41
N VAL A 109 19.34 14.63 3.90
CA VAL A 109 19.48 13.25 4.34
C VAL A 109 19.40 12.39 3.08
N GLY A 110 20.48 12.39 2.30
CA GLY A 110 20.75 11.26 1.40
C GLY A 110 20.16 11.27 -0.01
N PHE A 111 19.87 12.42 -0.63
CA PHE A 111 19.37 12.44 -2.01
C PHE A 111 20.14 13.41 -2.95
N PRO A 112 21.47 13.26 -3.06
CA PRO A 112 22.33 14.18 -3.78
C PRO A 112 22.11 14.23 -5.31
N ILE A 113 21.66 13.14 -5.93
CA ILE A 113 21.24 13.11 -7.34
C ILE A 113 19.87 13.76 -7.48
N ASN A 114 18.93 13.53 -6.57
CA ASN A 114 17.64 14.22 -6.63
C ASN A 114 17.83 15.75 -6.57
N ALA A 115 18.77 16.24 -5.75
CA ALA A 115 19.13 17.66 -5.69
C ALA A 115 19.63 18.26 -7.03
N ILE A 116 20.21 17.44 -7.90
CA ILE A 116 20.64 17.83 -9.26
C ILE A 116 19.43 17.86 -10.21
N LEU A 117 18.53 16.89 -10.06
CA LEU A 117 17.44 16.62 -11.00
C LEU A 117 16.12 17.33 -10.66
N ASP A 118 15.96 17.83 -9.44
CA ASP A 118 14.75 18.47 -8.91
C ASP A 118 14.10 19.43 -9.91
N TRP A 119 14.82 20.46 -10.34
CA TRP A 119 14.29 21.42 -11.32
C TRP A 119 14.14 20.86 -12.74
N PRO A 120 15.15 20.20 -13.34
CA PRO A 120 14.99 19.62 -14.67
C PRO A 120 13.82 18.63 -14.76
N MET A 121 13.54 17.88 -13.70
CA MET A 121 12.48 16.87 -13.64
C MET A 121 11.09 17.49 -13.80
N GLY A 122 10.84 18.65 -13.19
CA GLY A 122 9.56 19.38 -13.29
C GLY A 122 9.32 20.11 -14.61
N THR A 123 10.19 19.93 -15.61
CA THR A 123 10.01 20.51 -16.95
C THR A 123 9.22 19.57 -17.88
N VAL A 124 8.74 20.08 -19.03
CA VAL A 124 8.01 19.24 -20.00
C VAL A 124 8.91 18.15 -20.53
N SER A 125 10.14 18.52 -20.91
CA SER A 125 11.13 17.58 -21.41
C SER A 125 11.65 16.64 -20.32
N GLY A 126 11.76 17.11 -19.08
CA GLY A 126 12.07 16.29 -17.91
C GLY A 126 11.03 15.20 -17.69
N TYR A 127 9.76 15.59 -17.57
CA TYR A 127 8.62 14.67 -17.43
C TYR A 127 8.64 13.54 -18.47
N VAL A 128 8.88 13.87 -19.74
CA VAL A 128 8.95 12.87 -20.82
C VAL A 128 10.20 11.98 -20.69
N ALA A 129 11.37 12.57 -20.46
CA ALA A 129 12.63 11.81 -20.39
C ALA A 129 12.64 10.82 -19.22
N PHE A 130 12.12 11.25 -18.07
CA PHE A 130 12.13 10.47 -16.84
C PHE A 130 11.05 9.38 -16.77
N LEU A 131 10.11 9.37 -17.72
CA LEU A 131 9.18 8.26 -17.95
C LEU A 131 9.63 7.33 -19.09
N ASP A 132 10.70 7.67 -19.81
CA ASP A 132 11.21 6.83 -20.91
C ASP A 132 11.90 5.57 -20.37
N LYS A 133 11.55 4.42 -20.95
CA LYS A 133 12.06 3.12 -20.53
C LYS A 133 13.58 3.00 -20.67
N LYS A 134 14.17 3.46 -21.78
CA LYS A 134 15.62 3.33 -22.01
C LYS A 134 16.41 4.25 -21.09
N VAL A 135 15.89 5.44 -20.81
CA VAL A 135 16.47 6.35 -19.81
C VAL A 135 16.47 5.68 -18.44
N ASN A 136 15.34 5.09 -18.02
CA ASN A 136 15.25 4.41 -16.72
C ASN A 136 16.09 3.14 -16.63
N GLU A 137 16.31 2.40 -17.72
CA GLU A 137 17.28 1.30 -17.77
C GLU A 137 18.71 1.79 -17.44
N LYS A 138 19.10 2.97 -17.94
CA LYS A 138 20.41 3.57 -17.63
C LYS A 138 20.49 4.12 -16.21
N LEU A 139 19.42 4.76 -15.72
CA LEU A 139 19.34 5.23 -14.33
C LEU A 139 19.38 4.06 -13.34
N LYS A 140 18.72 2.95 -13.63
CA LYS A 140 18.80 1.70 -12.86
C LYS A 140 20.25 1.23 -12.73
N ALA A 141 21.00 1.20 -13.84
CA ALA A 141 22.40 0.77 -13.84
C ALA A 141 23.30 1.71 -12.99
N ILE A 142 23.07 3.02 -13.06
CA ILE A 142 23.73 4.02 -12.21
C ILE A 142 23.46 3.76 -10.72
N LEU A 143 22.20 3.54 -10.37
CA LEU A 143 21.79 3.32 -8.98
C LEU A 143 22.27 1.97 -8.43
N GLN A 144 22.28 0.92 -9.26
CA GLN A 144 22.87 -0.38 -8.90
C GLN A 144 24.38 -0.28 -8.66
N TYR A 145 25.09 0.48 -9.49
CA TYR A 145 26.51 0.73 -9.29
C TYR A 145 26.78 1.43 -7.96
N TRP A 146 25.98 2.46 -7.64
CA TRP A 146 26.12 3.17 -6.38
C TRP A 146 25.72 2.31 -5.17
N SER A 147 24.65 1.52 -5.27
CA SER A 147 24.23 0.58 -4.23
C SER A 147 25.34 -0.41 -3.86
N ALA A 148 26.09 -0.92 -4.85
CA ALA A 148 27.26 -1.76 -4.60
C ALA A 148 28.35 -1.02 -3.80
N PHE A 149 28.60 0.25 -4.12
CA PHE A 149 29.52 1.09 -3.34
C PHE A 149 29.00 1.32 -1.91
N LEU A 150 27.72 1.63 -1.73
CA LEU A 150 27.10 1.88 -0.41
C LEU A 150 27.02 0.64 0.48
N SER A 151 27.10 -0.55 -0.13
CA SER A 151 27.21 -1.83 0.57
C SER A 151 28.64 -2.17 0.98
N SER A 152 29.65 -1.43 0.48
CA SER A 152 31.07 -1.68 0.76
C SER A 152 31.53 -1.08 2.10
N GLN A 153 32.63 -1.60 2.64
CA GLN A 153 33.27 -1.05 3.85
C GLN A 153 33.71 0.41 3.69
N GLU A 154 34.03 0.85 2.46
CA GLU A 154 34.45 2.23 2.22
C GLU A 154 33.34 3.24 2.55
N SER A 155 32.08 2.85 2.31
CA SER A 155 30.93 3.69 2.65
C SER A 155 30.77 3.92 4.16
N ALA A 156 31.27 3.01 5.00
CA ALA A 156 31.19 3.14 6.46
C ALA A 156 31.97 4.34 7.01
N LYS A 157 32.83 5.00 6.21
CA LYS A 157 33.59 6.17 6.64
C LYS A 157 32.72 7.33 7.16
N VAL A 158 31.44 7.39 6.81
CA VAL A 158 30.49 8.39 7.33
C VAL A 158 29.82 7.99 8.65
N LEU A 159 30.01 6.77 9.12
CA LEU A 159 29.51 6.27 10.41
C LEU A 159 30.46 6.69 11.54
N ASN A 160 30.59 7.99 11.75
CA ASN A 160 31.47 8.61 12.73
C ASN A 160 30.77 9.78 13.45
N THR A 161 31.46 10.41 14.41
CA THR A 161 30.90 11.48 15.26
C THR A 161 31.18 12.90 14.79
N SER A 162 31.80 13.08 13.62
CA SER A 162 32.01 14.41 13.03
C SER A 162 30.69 15.10 12.71
N GLU A 163 30.72 16.40 12.43
CA GLU A 163 29.51 17.18 12.12
C GLU A 163 28.69 16.61 10.95
N SER A 164 29.36 15.99 9.98
CA SER A 164 28.74 15.35 8.81
C SER A 164 28.65 13.81 8.92
N GLY A 165 28.98 13.25 10.09
CA GLY A 165 28.91 11.83 10.38
C GLY A 165 27.55 11.41 10.96
N TRP A 166 27.12 10.20 10.67
CA TRP A 166 25.81 9.66 11.08
C TRP A 166 25.70 9.27 12.56
N LEU A 167 26.81 9.28 13.30
CA LEU A 167 26.84 8.92 14.74
C LEU A 167 27.08 10.14 15.64
N ASN A 168 27.00 11.36 15.07
CA ASN A 168 26.93 12.56 15.89
C ASN A 168 25.61 12.61 16.67
N ASP A 169 25.58 13.30 17.80
CA ASP A 169 24.46 13.26 18.73
C ASP A 169 23.14 13.72 18.10
N TYR A 170 23.18 14.73 17.22
CA TYR A 170 21.99 15.21 16.53
C TYR A 170 21.45 14.18 15.52
N ALA A 171 22.32 13.50 14.77
CA ALA A 171 21.90 12.44 13.85
C ALA A 171 21.20 11.29 14.59
N LEU A 172 21.79 10.87 15.71
CA LEU A 172 21.23 9.83 16.56
C LEU A 172 19.88 10.26 17.15
N GLU A 173 19.79 11.47 17.68
CA GLU A 173 18.54 12.04 18.21
C GLU A 173 17.44 12.05 17.15
N GLN A 174 17.71 12.52 15.94
CA GLN A 174 16.69 12.57 14.88
C GLN A 174 16.22 11.17 14.42
N MET A 175 17.10 10.16 14.44
CA MET A 175 16.68 8.78 14.16
C MET A 175 15.87 8.16 15.31
N CYS A 176 16.19 8.52 16.56
CA CYS A 176 15.41 8.12 17.73
C CYS A 176 14.01 8.77 17.70
N ASP A 177 13.94 10.07 17.41
CA ASP A 177 12.68 10.82 17.28
C ASP A 177 11.78 10.21 16.20
N ALA A 178 12.34 9.89 15.03
CA ALA A 178 11.62 9.25 13.94
C ALA A 178 11.05 7.87 14.30
N ALA A 179 11.58 7.25 15.36
CA ALA A 179 11.16 5.96 15.91
C ALA A 179 10.53 6.10 17.30
N TYR A 180 10.07 7.29 17.71
CA TYR A 180 9.40 7.52 19.00
C TYR A 180 10.18 7.03 20.22
N GLY A 181 11.52 7.08 20.17
CA GLY A 181 12.38 6.70 21.29
C GLY A 181 13.43 7.77 21.62
N SER A 182 14.24 7.49 22.63
CA SER A 182 15.20 8.46 23.18
C SER A 182 16.67 8.03 23.09
N ASN A 183 16.94 6.74 22.84
CA ASN A 183 18.29 6.20 22.80
C ASN A 183 18.45 5.19 21.65
N PHE A 184 19.44 5.41 20.80
CA PHE A 184 19.68 4.60 19.62
C PHE A 184 19.99 3.14 19.96
N LEU A 185 20.79 2.90 21.01
CA LEU A 185 21.17 1.56 21.46
C LEU A 185 20.00 0.83 22.12
N ASP A 186 18.98 1.52 22.62
CA ASP A 186 17.78 0.86 23.16
C ASP A 186 16.81 0.44 22.05
N LEU A 187 16.85 1.14 20.91
CA LEU A 187 15.95 0.93 19.79
C LEU A 187 16.48 -0.08 18.78
N PHE A 188 17.75 0.01 18.39
CA PHE A 188 18.27 -0.71 17.22
C PHE A 188 19.25 -1.81 17.62
N GLU A 189 19.25 -2.90 16.85
CA GLU A 189 20.24 -3.97 17.00
C GLU A 189 21.62 -3.45 16.61
N THR A 190 22.57 -3.60 17.53
CA THR A 190 23.97 -3.24 17.31
C THR A 190 24.87 -4.38 17.79
N LYS A 191 26.04 -4.53 17.14
CA LYS A 191 27.05 -5.53 17.55
C LYS A 191 28.08 -4.95 18.53
N SER A 192 28.07 -3.62 18.69
CA SER A 192 28.89 -2.87 19.63
C SER A 192 28.07 -1.71 20.21
N ASP A 193 28.42 -1.29 21.41
CA ASP A 193 27.90 -0.09 22.09
C ASP A 193 28.81 1.13 21.89
N LYS A 194 29.91 1.00 21.14
CA LYS A 194 30.89 2.07 20.91
C LYS A 194 30.71 2.74 19.55
N LYS A 195 30.73 4.08 19.55
CA LYS A 195 30.64 4.89 18.31
C LYS A 195 31.89 4.75 17.44
N GLU A 196 33.05 4.54 18.05
CA GLU A 196 34.35 4.39 17.36
C GLU A 196 34.42 3.08 16.56
N GLU A 197 33.59 2.10 16.91
CA GLU A 197 33.42 0.82 16.21
C GLU A 197 32.20 0.87 15.26
N SER A 198 31.68 2.08 14.99
CA SER A 198 30.45 2.32 14.23
C SER A 198 29.25 1.50 14.71
N TYR A 199 29.15 1.23 16.01
CA TYR A 199 28.17 0.30 16.61
C TYR A 199 28.16 -1.12 16.00
N GLY A 200 29.21 -1.48 15.25
CA GLY A 200 29.34 -2.74 14.54
C GLY A 200 28.67 -2.79 13.17
N PHE A 201 28.20 -1.66 12.63
CA PHE A 201 27.76 -1.56 11.24
C PHE A 201 28.96 -1.57 10.28
N THR A 202 28.85 -2.33 9.19
CA THR A 202 29.97 -2.61 8.27
C THR A 202 29.97 -1.75 7.01
N SER A 203 28.83 -1.15 6.67
CA SER A 203 28.64 -0.28 5.52
C SER A 203 27.56 0.75 5.84
N TRP A 204 27.47 1.79 5.03
CA TRP A 204 26.40 2.77 5.17
C TRP A 204 25.03 2.12 4.93
N ASP A 205 24.92 1.24 3.93
CA ASP A 205 23.67 0.51 3.66
C ASP A 205 23.26 -0.42 4.82
N ASN A 206 24.23 -1.08 5.47
CA ASN A 206 23.96 -1.91 6.65
C ASN A 206 23.41 -1.08 7.84
N PHE A 207 23.89 0.16 8.00
CA PHE A 207 23.36 1.10 8.99
C PHE A 207 21.98 1.65 8.59
N PHE A 208 21.76 1.90 7.31
CA PHE A 208 20.48 2.38 6.80
C PHE A 208 19.37 1.34 7.00
N THR A 209 19.66 0.08 6.66
CA THR A 209 18.78 -1.08 6.82
C THR A 209 18.86 -1.70 8.22
N ARG A 210 19.23 -0.92 9.24
CA ARG A 210 19.28 -1.36 10.66
C ARG A 210 17.98 -2.02 11.11
N GLN A 211 18.09 -2.96 12.04
CA GLN A 211 16.96 -3.68 12.64
C GLN A 211 16.57 -3.04 13.97
N PHE A 212 15.26 -3.02 14.29
CA PHE A 212 14.84 -2.77 15.67
C PHE A 212 15.21 -3.96 16.56
N LYS A 213 15.54 -3.70 17.83
CA LYS A 213 15.64 -4.75 18.84
C LYS A 213 14.28 -5.42 19.06
N GLU A 214 14.33 -6.68 19.45
CA GLU A 214 13.13 -7.43 19.86
C GLU A 214 12.35 -6.68 20.95
N GLY A 215 11.02 -6.68 20.83
CA GLY A 215 10.12 -5.97 21.76
C GLY A 215 9.96 -4.46 21.55
N VAL A 216 10.77 -3.78 20.71
CA VAL A 216 10.64 -2.32 20.46
C VAL A 216 9.39 -1.98 19.64
N ARG A 217 8.93 -2.93 18.81
CA ARG A 217 7.71 -2.82 17.99
C ARG A 217 6.87 -4.10 18.18
N PRO A 218 6.08 -4.20 19.26
CA PRO A 218 5.17 -5.32 19.46
C PRO A 218 4.07 -5.31 18.39
N VAL A 219 3.58 -6.50 18.03
CA VAL A 219 2.51 -6.65 17.04
C VAL A 219 1.17 -6.29 17.65
N ALA A 220 0.49 -5.30 17.07
CA ALA A 220 -0.83 -4.91 17.54
C ALA A 220 -1.84 -6.05 17.32
N GLY A 221 -2.46 -6.48 18.43
CA GLY A 221 -3.42 -7.58 18.42
C GLY A 221 -2.82 -8.84 17.81
N GLU A 222 -1.65 -9.26 18.28
CA GLU A 222 -0.90 -10.43 17.79
C GLU A 222 -1.79 -11.64 17.52
N ASP A 223 -2.68 -11.98 18.46
CA ASP A 223 -3.63 -13.11 18.35
C ASP A 223 -5.01 -12.75 17.76
N ASN A 224 -5.20 -11.52 17.26
CA ASN A 224 -6.46 -11.06 16.68
C ASN A 224 -6.30 -10.72 15.19
N ASP A 225 -6.65 -11.66 14.33
CA ASP A 225 -6.56 -11.51 12.87
C ASP A 225 -7.58 -10.54 12.27
N ASN A 226 -8.46 -9.92 13.07
CA ASN A 226 -9.27 -8.79 12.61
C ASN A 226 -8.47 -7.48 12.60
N ILE A 227 -7.32 -7.41 13.29
CA ILE A 227 -6.49 -6.21 13.33
C ILE A 227 -5.46 -6.26 12.22
N ILE A 228 -5.45 -5.20 11.40
CA ILE A 228 -4.43 -4.91 10.40
C ILE A 228 -3.32 -4.10 11.05
N ALA A 229 -2.11 -4.64 11.02
CA ALA A 229 -0.92 -3.98 11.53
C ALA A 229 -0.31 -3.06 10.47
N ASN A 230 0.34 -1.98 10.90
CA ASN A 230 1.06 -1.08 10.02
C ASN A 230 2.27 -1.81 9.43
N ALA A 231 2.40 -1.78 8.10
CA ALA A 231 3.45 -2.51 7.40
C ALA A 231 4.81 -1.81 7.50
N CYS A 232 4.84 -0.50 7.71
CA CYS A 232 6.05 0.33 7.70
C CYS A 232 6.07 1.32 8.88
N GLU A 233 7.24 1.84 9.26
CA GLU A 233 7.34 3.04 10.11
C GLU A 233 7.10 4.28 9.22
N SER A 234 5.84 4.66 9.02
CA SER A 234 5.45 5.55 7.91
C SER A 234 4.28 6.48 8.25
N ALA A 235 4.24 7.64 7.60
CA ALA A 235 3.18 8.63 7.75
C ALA A 235 2.05 8.43 6.71
N PRO A 236 0.77 8.37 7.13
CA PRO A 236 -0.36 8.24 6.21
C PRO A 236 -0.43 9.39 5.20
N TYR A 237 -0.41 9.09 3.91
CA TYR A 237 -0.53 10.11 2.86
C TYR A 237 -1.95 10.20 2.31
N ARG A 238 -2.56 9.05 1.97
CA ARG A 238 -3.89 9.03 1.37
C ARG A 238 -4.62 7.72 1.67
N LEU A 239 -5.93 7.82 1.89
CA LEU A 239 -6.84 6.69 2.04
C LEU A 239 -7.98 6.89 1.04
N VAL A 240 -8.13 5.96 0.10
CA VAL A 240 -9.12 6.04 -0.98
C VAL A 240 -9.94 4.77 -1.01
N THR A 241 -11.26 4.89 -1.05
CA THR A 241 -12.21 3.79 -1.22
C THR A 241 -12.86 3.86 -2.59
N ASN A 242 -13.48 2.76 -3.03
CA ASN A 242 -14.13 2.65 -4.32
C ASN A 242 -13.18 2.97 -5.49
N VAL A 243 -11.95 2.46 -5.41
CA VAL A 243 -10.91 2.69 -6.43
C VAL A 243 -11.29 2.03 -7.76
N ALA A 244 -11.08 2.75 -8.88
CA ALA A 244 -11.43 2.27 -10.21
C ALA A 244 -10.35 1.32 -10.76
N GLU A 245 -10.78 0.45 -11.69
CA GLU A 245 -9.85 -0.41 -12.43
C GLU A 245 -8.87 0.41 -13.27
N LYS A 246 -9.37 1.46 -13.91
CA LYS A 246 -8.61 2.38 -14.75
C LYS A 246 -9.23 3.78 -14.68
N GLU A 247 -8.38 4.79 -14.60
CA GLU A 247 -8.79 6.21 -14.58
C GLU A 247 -8.43 6.89 -15.89
N GLU A 248 -9.32 7.77 -16.40
CA GLU A 248 -9.12 8.44 -17.69
C GLU A 248 -8.36 9.78 -17.56
N PHE A 249 -8.39 10.41 -16.38
CA PHE A 249 -7.84 11.76 -16.15
C PHE A 249 -6.68 11.77 -15.13
N TRP A 250 -5.70 10.91 -15.36
CA TRP A 250 -4.49 10.65 -14.55
C TRP A 250 -3.65 11.90 -14.22
N ILE A 251 -3.73 12.96 -15.03
CA ILE A 251 -2.81 14.08 -14.89
C ILE A 251 -3.23 15.03 -13.74
N LYS A 252 -4.53 15.39 -13.59
CA LYS A 252 -5.00 16.31 -12.52
C LYS A 252 -5.55 15.55 -11.30
N GLY A 253 -5.07 15.90 -10.10
CA GLY A 253 -5.56 15.31 -8.84
C GLY A 253 -4.95 13.94 -8.50
N GLN A 254 -4.17 13.36 -9.42
CA GLN A 254 -3.46 12.08 -9.24
C GLN A 254 -4.40 10.96 -8.75
N PRO A 255 -5.49 10.65 -9.49
CA PRO A 255 -6.39 9.55 -9.13
C PRO A 255 -5.66 8.21 -9.24
N TYR A 256 -6.09 7.19 -8.48
CA TYR A 256 -5.48 5.87 -8.53
C TYR A 256 -6.08 5.01 -9.63
N SER A 257 -5.23 4.53 -10.54
CA SER A 257 -5.57 3.51 -11.54
C SER A 257 -5.03 2.15 -11.11
N LEU A 258 -5.89 1.23 -10.67
CA LEU A 258 -5.47 -0.08 -10.17
C LEU A 258 -4.68 -0.88 -11.21
N THR A 259 -5.06 -0.82 -12.49
CA THR A 259 -4.34 -1.46 -13.58
C THR A 259 -2.91 -0.97 -13.68
N ASP A 260 -2.69 0.34 -13.54
CA ASP A 260 -1.36 0.91 -13.65
C ASP A 260 -0.57 0.62 -12.36
N MET A 261 -1.14 0.82 -11.18
CA MET A 261 -0.50 0.50 -9.89
C MET A 261 -0.07 -0.97 -9.81
N LEU A 262 -0.96 -1.91 -10.16
CA LEU A 262 -0.72 -3.35 -10.10
C LEU A 262 -0.15 -3.94 -11.40
N ALA A 263 0.35 -3.10 -12.31
CA ALA A 263 1.03 -3.48 -13.54
C ALA A 263 0.25 -4.46 -14.46
N GLY A 264 -1.08 -4.31 -14.49
CA GLY A 264 -1.97 -5.13 -15.30
C GLY A 264 -2.02 -6.60 -14.86
N ASP A 265 -1.65 -6.90 -13.61
CA ASP A 265 -1.69 -8.25 -13.06
C ASP A 265 -3.11 -8.85 -13.13
N ASP A 266 -3.22 -10.16 -13.31
CA ASP A 266 -4.50 -10.86 -13.41
C ASP A 266 -5.32 -10.82 -12.10
N LEU A 267 -4.67 -10.50 -10.97
CA LEU A 267 -5.34 -10.31 -9.69
C LEU A 267 -5.94 -8.90 -9.52
N THR A 268 -5.62 -7.95 -10.39
CA THR A 268 -6.06 -6.54 -10.31
C THR A 268 -7.57 -6.40 -10.17
N SER A 269 -8.35 -7.16 -10.94
CA SER A 269 -9.82 -7.04 -10.96
C SER A 269 -10.49 -7.34 -9.62
N GLN A 270 -9.80 -8.08 -8.73
CA GLN A 270 -10.32 -8.40 -7.40
C GLN A 270 -10.31 -7.19 -6.45
N PHE A 271 -9.52 -6.16 -6.75
CA PHE A 271 -9.39 -4.95 -5.93
C PHE A 271 -10.28 -3.81 -6.42
N VAL A 272 -10.97 -3.96 -7.55
CA VAL A 272 -11.84 -2.93 -8.13
C VAL A 272 -13.01 -2.64 -7.18
N GLY A 273 -13.24 -1.36 -6.90
CA GLY A 273 -14.20 -0.91 -5.88
C GLY A 273 -13.68 -1.03 -4.45
N GLY A 274 -12.45 -1.51 -4.26
CA GLY A 274 -11.82 -1.73 -2.96
C GLY A 274 -11.26 -0.48 -2.30
N THR A 275 -10.30 -0.70 -1.40
CA THR A 275 -9.65 0.37 -0.63
C THR A 275 -8.14 0.35 -0.80
N VAL A 276 -7.54 1.53 -0.97
CA VAL A 276 -6.10 1.74 -1.02
C VAL A 276 -5.68 2.68 0.11
N TYR A 277 -4.78 2.21 0.96
CA TYR A 277 -4.05 3.02 1.94
C TYR A 277 -2.64 3.26 1.44
N GLN A 278 -2.23 4.52 1.27
CA GLN A 278 -0.86 4.91 0.94
C GLN A 278 -0.22 5.65 2.12
N ALA A 279 1.02 5.29 2.43
CA ALA A 279 1.83 5.98 3.43
C ALA A 279 3.30 6.06 3.01
N PHE A 280 4.01 7.09 3.49
CA PHE A 280 5.38 7.39 3.08
C PHE A 280 6.38 7.25 4.23
N LEU A 281 7.62 6.93 3.88
CA LEU A 281 8.74 6.75 4.80
C LEU A 281 9.69 7.94 4.64
N ASN A 282 9.97 8.62 5.74
CA ASN A 282 11.04 9.62 5.79
C ASN A 282 12.40 8.91 5.78
N ALA A 283 13.43 9.50 5.15
CA ALA A 283 14.80 8.99 5.10
C ALA A 283 15.43 8.61 6.47
N LEU A 284 14.96 9.16 7.59
CA LEU A 284 15.43 8.79 8.94
C LEU A 284 14.64 7.65 9.58
N SER A 285 13.53 7.24 9.00
CA SER A 285 12.66 6.17 9.50
C SER A 285 13.32 4.80 9.40
N TYR A 286 12.61 3.78 9.87
CA TYR A 286 12.95 2.39 9.66
C TYR A 286 12.44 1.93 8.29
N HIS A 287 13.33 1.36 7.47
CA HIS A 287 13.08 1.11 6.03
C HIS A 287 12.88 -0.38 5.69
N ARG A 288 12.47 -1.19 6.67
CA ARG A 288 12.04 -2.57 6.42
C ARG A 288 10.53 -2.65 6.58
N TRP A 289 9.87 -3.38 5.70
CA TRP A 289 8.42 -3.56 5.72
C TRP A 289 8.07 -4.95 6.18
N HIS A 290 6.92 -5.02 6.84
CA HIS A 290 6.43 -6.21 7.50
C HIS A 290 5.01 -6.52 7.06
N SER A 291 4.61 -7.77 7.21
CA SER A 291 3.30 -8.24 6.82
C SER A 291 2.23 -7.61 7.70
N PRO A 292 1.22 -6.95 7.13
CA PRO A 292 0.14 -6.34 7.91
C PRO A 292 -0.82 -7.37 8.51
N VAL A 293 -0.78 -8.61 8.00
CA VAL A 293 -1.66 -9.74 8.36
C VAL A 293 -0.87 -11.06 8.36
N SER A 294 -1.39 -12.08 9.03
CA SER A 294 -0.90 -13.46 8.84
C SER A 294 -1.50 -14.02 7.55
N GLY A 295 -0.71 -14.78 6.78
CA GLY A 295 -1.18 -15.34 5.51
C GLY A 295 -0.09 -15.98 4.66
N THR A 296 -0.49 -16.49 3.51
CA THR A 296 0.42 -17.09 2.53
C THR A 296 0.73 -16.12 1.41
N ILE A 297 2.01 -15.93 1.09
CA ILE A 297 2.45 -15.14 -0.06
C ILE A 297 2.00 -15.85 -1.34
N LYS A 298 1.03 -15.27 -2.03
CA LYS A 298 0.40 -15.86 -3.22
C LYS A 298 1.22 -15.62 -4.48
N LYS A 299 1.75 -14.41 -4.63
CA LYS A 299 2.44 -13.96 -5.83
C LYS A 299 3.32 -12.75 -5.51
N ILE A 300 4.48 -12.67 -6.15
CA ILE A 300 5.38 -11.50 -6.07
C ILE A 300 5.63 -10.99 -7.48
N VAL A 301 5.38 -9.69 -7.71
CA VAL A 301 5.60 -9.05 -9.01
C VAL A 301 6.60 -7.91 -8.85
N PHE A 302 7.64 -7.91 -9.67
CA PHE A 302 8.60 -6.81 -9.75
C PHE A 302 8.33 -6.00 -11.01
N VAL A 303 8.25 -4.68 -10.86
CA VAL A 303 7.95 -3.76 -11.95
C VAL A 303 9.09 -2.77 -12.06
N ASP A 304 9.81 -2.83 -13.19
CA ASP A 304 10.72 -1.76 -13.56
C ASP A 304 9.92 -0.52 -13.95
N GLY A 305 10.29 0.63 -13.39
CA GLY A 305 9.58 1.89 -13.60
C GLY A 305 10.52 3.09 -13.56
N SER A 306 9.95 4.27 -13.32
CA SER A 306 10.73 5.49 -13.14
C SER A 306 11.49 5.48 -11.82
N TYR A 307 12.66 6.10 -11.81
CA TYR A 307 13.48 6.32 -10.61
C TYR A 307 13.31 7.74 -10.11
N TYR A 308 13.56 8.71 -10.98
CA TYR A 308 13.25 10.11 -10.76
C TYR A 308 12.03 10.39 -11.62
N SER A 309 10.94 10.91 -11.04
CA SER A 309 9.80 11.41 -11.81
C SER A 309 8.96 12.34 -10.95
N GLU A 310 8.30 13.28 -11.59
CA GLU A 310 7.36 14.21 -10.98
C GLU A 310 6.11 14.30 -11.86
N SER A 311 4.94 14.47 -11.24
CA SER A 311 3.73 14.78 -11.97
C SER A 311 3.88 16.09 -12.73
N TYR A 312 3.44 16.10 -13.99
CA TYR A 312 3.50 17.28 -14.85
C TYR A 312 2.86 18.52 -14.22
N TYR A 313 1.74 18.37 -13.49
CA TYR A 313 1.05 19.49 -12.83
C TYR A 313 1.58 19.84 -11.45
N GLU A 314 2.51 19.07 -10.91
CA GLU A 314 3.26 19.46 -9.71
C GLU A 314 4.53 20.22 -10.08
N GLY A 315 5.06 20.05 -11.31
CA GLY A 315 6.21 20.78 -11.83
C GLY A 315 5.92 22.23 -12.26
N PHE A 316 6.67 22.77 -13.23
CA PHE A 316 6.57 24.19 -13.62
C PHE A 316 5.23 24.61 -14.25
N SER A 317 4.37 23.65 -14.61
CA SER A 317 3.01 23.94 -15.07
C SER A 317 2.04 24.28 -13.92
N ASN A 318 2.44 24.03 -12.67
CA ASN A 318 1.68 24.39 -11.49
C ASN A 318 1.60 25.91 -11.31
N GLN A 319 0.38 26.45 -11.26
CA GLN A 319 0.16 27.89 -11.04
C GLN A 319 0.56 28.36 -9.64
N GLN A 320 0.64 27.45 -8.67
CA GLN A 320 1.09 27.74 -7.30
C GLN A 320 2.62 27.68 -7.15
N GLY A 321 3.32 27.24 -8.19
CA GLY A 321 4.76 26.99 -8.19
C GLY A 321 5.08 25.49 -8.23
N PRO A 322 6.25 25.10 -8.78
CA PRO A 322 6.66 23.70 -8.83
C PRO A 322 6.87 23.12 -7.42
N ASP A 323 6.81 21.80 -7.30
CA ASP A 323 7.28 21.09 -6.11
C ASP A 323 8.78 21.38 -5.89
N ASP A 324 9.12 21.90 -4.72
CA ASP A 324 10.50 22.25 -4.33
C ASP A 324 11.38 21.01 -4.02
N SER A 325 10.84 19.80 -4.13
CA SER A 325 11.61 18.56 -3.91
C SER A 325 11.32 17.45 -4.89
N ALA A 326 10.22 17.58 -5.64
CA ALA A 326 9.80 16.76 -6.77
C ALA A 326 9.98 15.25 -6.57
N PRO A 327 9.62 14.73 -5.38
CA PRO A 327 8.45 13.86 -5.45
C PRO A 327 7.40 14.12 -4.35
N ASN A 328 7.52 15.18 -3.57
CA ASN A 328 6.66 15.43 -2.41
C ASN A 328 5.18 15.48 -2.77
N ASN A 329 4.82 16.27 -3.77
CA ASN A 329 3.43 16.40 -4.16
C ASN A 329 2.98 15.26 -5.08
N SER A 330 3.92 14.52 -5.68
CA SER A 330 3.69 13.51 -6.71
C SER A 330 3.51 12.08 -6.17
N GLN A 331 3.29 11.92 -4.85
CA GLN A 331 3.26 10.60 -4.19
C GLN A 331 2.25 9.63 -4.81
N ALA A 332 1.05 10.11 -5.17
CA ALA A 332 0.03 9.25 -5.78
C ALA A 332 0.37 8.87 -7.22
N PHE A 333 0.83 9.83 -8.03
CA PHE A 333 1.30 9.59 -9.39
C PHE A 333 2.41 8.52 -9.42
N LEU A 334 3.33 8.57 -8.45
CA LEU A 334 4.46 7.65 -8.41
C LEU A 334 4.08 6.20 -8.10
N THR A 335 2.89 5.95 -7.53
CA THR A 335 2.37 4.58 -7.34
C THR A 335 2.17 3.83 -8.67
N GLU A 336 2.03 4.56 -9.78
CA GLU A 336 1.70 4.01 -11.10
C GLU A 336 2.93 3.90 -12.00
N VAL A 337 3.86 4.85 -11.88
CA VAL A 337 5.00 4.97 -12.80
C VAL A 337 6.33 4.51 -12.23
N ALA A 338 6.51 4.59 -10.91
CA ALA A 338 7.80 4.32 -10.30
C ALA A 338 8.09 2.81 -10.16
N THR A 339 9.37 2.46 -10.03
CA THR A 339 9.77 1.08 -9.76
C THR A 339 9.14 0.57 -8.47
N ARG A 340 8.63 -0.65 -8.48
CA ARG A 340 7.84 -1.19 -7.36
C ARG A 340 7.88 -2.71 -7.30
N ALA A 341 7.64 -3.24 -6.11
CA ALA A 341 7.37 -4.66 -5.91
C ALA A 341 5.98 -4.84 -5.27
N ILE A 342 5.21 -5.79 -5.78
CA ILE A 342 3.86 -6.11 -5.32
C ILE A 342 3.91 -7.51 -4.71
N VAL A 343 3.47 -7.61 -3.46
CA VAL A 343 3.38 -8.86 -2.71
C VAL A 343 1.91 -9.12 -2.42
N PHE A 344 1.33 -10.08 -3.14
CA PHE A 344 -0.04 -10.53 -2.91
C PHE A 344 -0.03 -11.55 -1.78
N ILE A 345 -0.91 -11.35 -0.80
CA ILE A 345 -1.00 -12.16 0.43
C ILE A 345 -2.42 -12.70 0.52
N GLU A 346 -2.57 -14.01 0.53
CA GLU A 346 -3.82 -14.66 0.92
C GLU A 346 -3.87 -14.72 2.44
N ALA A 347 -4.64 -13.82 3.06
CA ALA A 347 -4.71 -13.71 4.51
C ALA A 347 -5.38 -14.94 5.13
N ASP A 348 -4.91 -15.36 6.31
CA ASP A 348 -5.50 -16.47 7.06
C ASP A 348 -6.94 -16.15 7.49
N ASN A 349 -7.25 -14.88 7.71
CA ASN A 349 -8.60 -14.41 7.98
C ASN A 349 -9.39 -14.29 6.67
N PRO A 350 -10.42 -15.13 6.45
CA PRO A 350 -11.19 -15.13 5.20
C PRO A 350 -12.00 -13.84 4.98
N ALA A 351 -12.24 -13.04 6.03
CA ALA A 351 -12.89 -11.73 5.89
C ALA A 351 -11.98 -10.69 5.20
N ILE A 352 -10.66 -10.90 5.19
CA ILE A 352 -9.70 -10.14 4.37
C ILE A 352 -9.52 -10.88 3.04
N GLY A 353 -9.22 -12.18 3.11
CA GLY A 353 -8.80 -13.01 1.99
C GLY A 353 -7.60 -12.38 1.25
N LEU A 354 -7.66 -12.29 -0.08
CA LEU A 354 -6.57 -11.69 -0.85
C LEU A 354 -6.40 -10.21 -0.53
N MET A 355 -5.18 -9.81 -0.16
CA MET A 355 -4.74 -8.42 -0.09
C MET A 355 -3.41 -8.24 -0.82
N ALA A 356 -2.98 -6.99 -1.03
CA ALA A 356 -1.65 -6.72 -1.58
C ALA A 356 -0.91 -5.66 -0.75
N PHE A 357 0.39 -5.89 -0.57
CA PHE A 357 1.36 -4.88 -0.17
C PHE A 357 2.17 -4.47 -1.39
N MET A 358 2.37 -3.17 -1.61
CA MET A 358 3.19 -2.66 -2.70
C MET A 358 4.24 -1.70 -2.17
N SER A 359 5.52 -2.03 -2.31
CA SER A 359 6.62 -1.10 -2.06
C SER A 359 6.90 -0.29 -3.32
N ILE A 360 7.10 1.01 -3.18
CA ILE A 360 7.32 1.94 -4.29
C ILE A 360 8.63 2.68 -4.04
N GLY A 361 9.58 2.45 -4.94
CA GLY A 361 10.91 3.01 -4.89
C GLY A 361 10.99 4.33 -5.66
N MET A 362 11.64 5.35 -5.08
CA MET A 362 11.60 6.73 -5.57
C MET A 362 12.97 7.39 -5.41
N ALA A 363 13.36 8.24 -6.35
CA ALA A 363 14.68 8.85 -6.42
C ALA A 363 15.80 7.79 -6.24
N GLU A 364 16.77 8.04 -5.35
CA GLU A 364 17.89 7.10 -5.13
C GLU A 364 17.49 5.84 -4.35
N VAL A 365 16.23 5.76 -3.92
CA VAL A 365 15.63 4.80 -2.98
C VAL A 365 14.71 3.87 -3.70
N SER A 366 15.29 3.23 -4.68
CA SER A 366 14.52 2.61 -5.73
C SER A 366 14.62 1.09 -5.71
N SER A 367 15.42 0.56 -4.79
CA SER A 367 15.49 -0.88 -4.57
C SER A 367 14.23 -1.36 -3.86
N ASN A 368 13.59 -2.37 -4.42
CA ASN A 368 12.53 -3.10 -3.76
C ASN A 368 13.06 -4.50 -3.44
N ASP A 369 13.77 -4.67 -2.33
CA ASP A 369 14.29 -5.98 -1.93
C ASP A 369 13.22 -6.77 -1.18
N VAL A 370 12.68 -7.81 -1.81
CA VAL A 370 11.66 -8.70 -1.21
C VAL A 370 12.37 -9.95 -0.69
N THR A 371 12.26 -10.19 0.61
CA THR A 371 12.94 -11.31 1.28
C THR A 371 12.10 -12.56 1.44
N VAL A 372 10.79 -12.45 1.26
CA VAL A 372 9.84 -13.58 1.28
C VAL A 372 9.72 -14.25 -0.08
N LYS A 373 9.13 -15.45 -0.11
CA LYS A 373 8.95 -16.24 -1.34
C LYS A 373 7.48 -16.59 -1.56
N GLU A 374 7.09 -16.76 -2.82
CA GLU A 374 5.78 -17.32 -3.16
C GLU A 374 5.60 -18.70 -2.49
N GLY A 375 4.42 -18.93 -1.91
CA GLY A 375 4.09 -20.10 -1.11
C GLY A 375 4.57 -20.06 0.36
N GLN A 376 5.38 -19.07 0.75
CA GLN A 376 5.76 -18.89 2.15
C GLN A 376 4.55 -18.41 2.96
N HIS A 377 4.29 -19.06 4.09
CA HIS A 377 3.39 -18.52 5.11
C HIS A 377 4.17 -17.56 6.01
N VAL A 378 3.58 -16.40 6.30
CA VAL A 378 4.15 -15.36 7.16
C VAL A 378 3.16 -14.99 8.26
N SER A 379 3.68 -14.71 9.45
CA SER A 379 2.88 -14.18 10.56
C SER A 379 2.69 -12.66 10.43
N LYS A 380 1.61 -12.12 10.99
CA LYS A 380 1.42 -10.68 11.14
C LYS A 380 2.62 -10.05 11.85
N GLY A 381 3.21 -9.03 11.23
CA GLY A 381 4.41 -8.36 11.70
C GLY A 381 5.73 -9.05 11.32
N GLU A 382 5.73 -10.14 10.56
CA GLU A 382 6.95 -10.73 10.01
C GLU A 382 7.49 -9.88 8.84
N GLN A 383 8.80 -9.83 8.63
CA GLN A 383 9.41 -8.99 7.60
C GLN A 383 9.10 -9.52 6.18
N LEU A 384 8.66 -8.63 5.29
CA LEU A 384 8.45 -8.90 3.86
C LEU A 384 9.66 -8.49 3.01
N GLY A 385 10.37 -7.42 3.38
CA GLY A 385 11.48 -6.88 2.60
C GLY A 385 12.06 -5.57 3.16
N MET A 386 12.94 -4.91 2.38
CA MET A 386 13.55 -3.63 2.75
C MET A 386 14.00 -2.73 1.58
N PHE A 387 14.05 -1.43 1.85
CA PHE A 387 14.43 -0.39 0.91
C PHE A 387 15.89 -0.15 1.26
N HIS A 388 16.74 -0.19 0.24
CA HIS A 388 18.09 0.29 0.34
C HIS A 388 18.09 1.78 -0.02
N PHE A 389 18.90 2.50 0.73
CA PHE A 389 19.12 3.94 0.73
C PHE A 389 17.98 4.89 0.29
N GLY A 390 17.32 5.53 1.28
CA GLY A 390 16.56 6.80 1.26
C GLY A 390 15.04 6.68 1.53
N GLY A 391 14.24 7.73 1.29
CA GLY A 391 12.77 7.75 1.43
C GLY A 391 11.98 7.01 0.35
N SER A 392 10.76 6.60 0.67
CA SER A 392 9.95 5.73 -0.19
C SER A 392 8.47 5.81 0.19
N THR A 393 7.60 5.14 -0.56
CA THR A 393 6.20 5.00 -0.19
C THR A 393 5.73 3.56 -0.36
N HIS A 394 4.62 3.22 0.27
CA HIS A 394 3.98 1.93 0.12
C HIS A 394 2.47 2.06 0.08
N CYS A 395 1.83 1.05 -0.51
CA CYS A 395 0.38 0.91 -0.54
C CYS A 395 -0.06 -0.43 0.05
N LEU A 396 -1.21 -0.41 0.73
CA LEU A 396 -1.99 -1.59 1.07
C LEU A 396 -3.29 -1.58 0.29
N PHE A 397 -3.62 -2.71 -0.33
CA PHE A 397 -4.82 -2.90 -1.15
C PHE A 397 -5.75 -3.91 -0.50
N PHE A 398 -7.02 -3.55 -0.38
CA PHE A 398 -8.08 -4.40 0.17
C PHE A 398 -9.22 -4.51 -0.84
N ARG A 399 -9.81 -5.71 -0.93
CA ARG A 399 -10.93 -6.01 -1.84
C ARG A 399 -12.21 -5.29 -1.41
N PRO A 400 -13.18 -5.06 -2.32
CA PRO A 400 -14.41 -4.32 -2.02
C PRO A 400 -15.29 -4.98 -0.94
N GLU A 401 -15.12 -6.28 -0.66
CA GLU A 401 -15.86 -6.98 0.39
C GLU A 401 -15.29 -6.77 1.80
N VAL A 402 -14.11 -6.14 1.93
CA VAL A 402 -13.44 -5.95 3.21
C VAL A 402 -13.87 -4.61 3.83
N ASP A 403 -14.76 -4.68 4.81
CA ASP A 403 -15.16 -3.51 5.59
C ASP A 403 -14.12 -3.20 6.67
N LEU A 404 -13.49 -2.03 6.59
CA LEU A 404 -12.40 -1.62 7.49
C LEU A 404 -12.74 -0.34 8.27
N ALA A 405 -12.53 -0.38 9.58
CA ALA A 405 -12.46 0.80 10.42
C ALA A 405 -10.99 1.22 10.59
N PHE A 406 -10.57 2.25 9.86
CA PHE A 406 -9.20 2.77 9.93
C PHE A 406 -8.94 3.55 11.23
N ASP A 407 -7.77 3.31 11.83
CA ASP A 407 -7.21 4.07 12.93
C ASP A 407 -5.96 4.79 12.43
N LEU A 408 -6.11 6.09 12.17
CA LEU A 408 -4.99 6.94 11.76
C LEU A 408 -4.34 7.65 12.96
N HIS A 409 -4.55 7.19 14.20
CA HIS A 409 -3.87 7.71 15.41
C HIS A 409 -4.10 9.21 15.64
N GLY A 410 -5.33 9.68 15.37
CA GLY A 410 -5.75 11.06 15.61
C GLY A 410 -5.27 12.09 14.58
N GLN A 411 -4.72 11.64 13.44
CA GLN A 411 -4.36 12.49 12.31
C GLN A 411 -5.19 12.15 11.06
N ASN A 412 -5.23 13.08 10.11
CA ASN A 412 -5.74 12.81 8.77
C ASN A 412 -4.59 12.41 7.87
N ALA A 413 -4.86 11.57 6.86
CA ALA A 413 -3.88 11.24 5.84
C ALA A 413 -3.59 12.48 4.97
N SER A 414 -2.32 12.90 4.92
CA SER A 414 -1.88 14.07 4.20
C SER A 414 -0.36 14.12 4.09
N LEU A 415 0.15 15.14 3.41
CA LEU A 415 1.58 15.45 3.40
C LEU A 415 2.10 15.91 4.78
N GLU A 416 1.25 16.43 5.66
CA GLU A 416 1.64 16.92 7.00
C GLU A 416 1.58 15.85 8.09
N SER A 417 1.30 14.60 7.71
CA SER A 417 1.15 13.48 8.63
C SER A 417 2.49 13.04 9.21
N HIS A 418 2.45 12.41 10.38
CA HIS A 418 3.62 11.86 11.08
C HIS A 418 3.56 10.33 11.10
N ASN A 419 4.72 9.70 11.39
CA ASN A 419 4.86 8.25 11.39
C ASN A 419 3.81 7.60 12.30
N ILE A 420 3.12 6.59 11.77
CA ILE A 420 2.49 5.58 12.60
C ILE A 420 3.54 4.48 12.83
N PRO A 421 3.78 4.05 14.08
CA PRO A 421 4.79 3.03 14.36
C PRO A 421 4.55 1.74 13.57
N LEU A 422 5.63 1.12 13.11
CA LEU A 422 5.61 -0.23 12.53
C LEU A 422 4.85 -1.19 13.46
N ARG A 423 4.08 -2.13 12.88
CA ARG A 423 3.32 -3.16 13.59
C ARG A 423 2.17 -2.66 14.49
N SER A 424 1.96 -1.35 14.63
CA SER A 424 0.81 -0.80 15.35
C SER A 424 -0.49 -0.98 14.56
N LYS A 425 -1.66 -0.89 15.21
CA LYS A 425 -2.97 -1.03 14.53
C LYS A 425 -3.19 0.16 13.58
N ILE A 426 -3.56 -0.12 12.33
CA ILE A 426 -4.00 0.91 11.36
C ILE A 426 -5.42 0.70 10.86
N ALA A 427 -5.96 -0.51 11.01
CA ALA A 427 -7.35 -0.80 10.74
C ALA A 427 -7.79 -2.03 11.52
N GLU A 428 -9.10 -2.19 11.65
CA GLU A 428 -9.73 -3.42 12.10
C GLU A 428 -10.89 -3.76 11.17
N ILE A 429 -11.10 -5.04 10.91
CA ILE A 429 -12.24 -5.51 10.15
C ILE A 429 -13.50 -5.14 10.93
N TYR A 430 -14.34 -4.35 10.29
CA TYR A 430 -15.68 -4.08 10.79
C TYR A 430 -16.57 -5.28 10.44
N THR A 431 -16.45 -6.36 11.19
CA THR A 431 -17.49 -7.39 11.15
C THR A 431 -18.71 -6.80 11.83
N LYS A 432 -19.67 -6.30 11.04
CA LYS A 432 -21.02 -6.10 11.54
C LYS A 432 -21.47 -7.47 12.08
N THR A 433 -21.60 -7.61 13.40
CA THR A 433 -22.07 -8.86 13.99
C THR A 433 -23.36 -9.23 13.25
N PRO A 434 -23.44 -10.39 12.56
CA PRO A 434 -24.60 -10.71 11.77
C PRO A 434 -25.82 -10.61 12.65
N GLU A 435 -26.77 -9.74 12.30
CA GLU A 435 -28.02 -9.65 13.05
C GLU A 435 -28.67 -11.02 12.96
N THR A 436 -28.77 -11.66 14.12
CA THR A 436 -29.22 -13.03 14.23
C THR A 436 -30.60 -13.04 14.85
N LYS A 437 -31.54 -13.65 14.16
CA LYS A 437 -32.93 -13.78 14.62
C LYS A 437 -33.34 -15.24 14.59
N GLU A 438 -33.82 -15.75 15.72
CA GLU A 438 -34.53 -17.03 15.75
C GLU A 438 -35.97 -16.82 15.28
N VAL A 439 -36.43 -17.70 14.38
CA VAL A 439 -37.75 -17.67 13.79
C VAL A 439 -38.36 -19.06 13.93
N THR A 440 -39.51 -19.15 14.61
CA THR A 440 -40.32 -20.37 14.62
C THR A 440 -41.32 -20.32 13.48
N VAL A 441 -41.33 -21.35 12.65
CA VAL A 441 -42.16 -21.50 11.45
C VAL A 441 -43.21 -22.57 11.73
N GLN A 442 -44.47 -22.18 11.74
CA GLN A 442 -45.60 -23.07 11.95
C GLN A 442 -45.89 -23.88 10.68
N ALA A 443 -46.11 -25.19 10.80
CA ALA A 443 -46.42 -26.04 9.64
C ALA A 443 -47.76 -25.68 8.99
N SER A 444 -48.70 -25.13 9.77
CA SER A 444 -50.06 -24.78 9.35
C SER A 444 -50.19 -23.41 8.67
N GLN A 445 -49.08 -22.73 8.37
CA GLN A 445 -49.11 -21.38 7.80
C GLN A 445 -48.21 -21.25 6.58
N LYS A 446 -48.77 -20.67 5.52
CA LYS A 446 -48.08 -20.40 4.26
C LYS A 446 -47.24 -19.12 4.34
N PHE A 447 -45.97 -19.20 3.95
CA PHE A 447 -45.00 -18.09 3.81
C PHE A 447 -45.08 -17.04 4.94
N GLN A 448 -44.62 -17.43 6.12
CA GLN A 448 -44.59 -16.59 7.31
C GLN A 448 -43.48 -15.55 7.22
N LYS A 449 -43.85 -14.29 7.36
CA LYS A 449 -42.92 -13.15 7.41
C LYS A 449 -42.02 -13.24 8.63
N THR A 450 -40.72 -13.24 8.38
CA THR A 450 -39.72 -13.35 9.46
C THR A 450 -39.40 -12.00 10.10
N GLY A 451 -39.75 -10.88 9.46
CA GLY A 451 -39.26 -9.54 9.83
C GLY A 451 -37.78 -9.31 9.51
N VAL A 452 -37.10 -10.26 8.86
CA VAL A 452 -35.72 -10.13 8.40
C VAL A 452 -35.72 -9.58 6.98
N LYS A 453 -35.08 -8.42 6.78
CA LYS A 453 -34.92 -7.80 5.46
C LYS A 453 -33.58 -8.21 4.85
N VAL A 454 -33.61 -8.57 3.57
CA VAL A 454 -32.44 -8.96 2.78
C VAL A 454 -32.29 -7.98 1.63
N THR A 455 -31.05 -7.55 1.37
CA THR A 455 -30.70 -6.73 0.21
C THR A 455 -29.95 -7.55 -0.82
N SER A 456 -29.85 -7.04 -2.06
CA SER A 456 -29.08 -7.67 -3.13
C SER A 456 -27.60 -7.89 -2.81
N LYS A 457 -27.06 -7.23 -1.77
CA LYS A 457 -25.69 -7.34 -1.29
C LYS A 457 -25.53 -8.11 0.03
N SER A 458 -26.62 -8.47 0.69
CA SER A 458 -26.57 -9.11 2.02
C SER A 458 -26.19 -10.58 1.93
N LEU A 459 -25.30 -11.02 2.81
CA LEU A 459 -24.94 -12.43 2.97
C LEU A 459 -25.80 -13.03 4.08
N ALA A 460 -26.93 -13.63 3.71
CA ALA A 460 -27.89 -14.18 4.67
C ALA A 460 -27.88 -15.70 4.69
N LYS A 461 -27.76 -16.28 5.90
CA LYS A 461 -27.75 -17.73 6.16
C LYS A 461 -28.94 -18.13 7.00
N ILE A 462 -29.52 -19.30 6.72
CA ILE A 462 -30.64 -19.89 7.44
C ILE A 462 -30.22 -21.29 7.89
N GLU A 463 -30.36 -21.57 9.19
CA GLU A 463 -29.95 -22.83 9.81
C GLU A 463 -31.07 -23.39 10.68
N TYR A 464 -31.42 -24.67 10.50
CA TYR A 464 -32.37 -25.36 11.36
C TYR A 464 -31.79 -25.58 12.76
N VAL A 465 -32.57 -25.22 13.78
CA VAL A 465 -32.16 -25.31 15.18
C VAL A 465 -32.83 -26.49 15.87
N LYS A 466 -34.18 -26.54 15.85
CA LYS A 466 -34.99 -27.52 16.58
C LYS A 466 -36.44 -27.53 16.09
N GLY A 467 -37.25 -28.40 16.68
CA GLY A 467 -38.67 -28.54 16.36
C GLY A 467 -38.92 -29.63 15.34
N LEU A 468 -40.13 -30.15 15.29
CA LEU A 468 -40.52 -31.19 14.34
C LEU A 468 -41.91 -30.86 13.81
N TRP A 469 -42.14 -31.15 12.54
CA TRP A 469 -43.40 -30.92 11.86
C TRP A 469 -43.73 -32.02 10.84
N THR A 470 -44.92 -31.97 10.24
CA THR A 470 -45.37 -32.86 9.17
C THR A 470 -46.35 -32.13 8.24
N ALA A 471 -46.34 -32.50 6.97
CA ALA A 471 -47.28 -32.04 5.95
C ALA A 471 -48.59 -32.86 5.98
N ASP A 472 -48.57 -34.10 6.48
CA ASP A 472 -49.81 -34.83 6.75
C ASP A 472 -49.62 -35.84 7.91
N PRO A 473 -50.11 -35.55 9.13
CA PRO A 473 -49.98 -36.43 10.28
C PRO A 473 -50.80 -37.73 10.14
N THR A 474 -51.72 -37.81 9.18
CA THR A 474 -52.57 -38.99 8.95
C THR A 474 -52.01 -39.95 7.90
N GLN A 475 -51.13 -39.45 7.01
CA GLN A 475 -50.56 -40.23 5.91
C GLN A 475 -49.05 -40.41 6.00
N GLU A 476 -48.33 -39.57 6.76
CA GLU A 476 -46.87 -39.62 6.88
C GLU A 476 -46.40 -40.31 8.17
N ALA A 477 -45.18 -40.86 8.14
CA ALA A 477 -44.60 -41.70 9.19
C ALA A 477 -44.12 -40.92 10.43
N GLY A 478 -44.89 -39.92 10.88
CA GLY A 478 -44.60 -39.09 12.05
C GLY A 478 -43.93 -37.76 11.73
N LEU A 479 -43.62 -36.99 12.79
CA LEU A 479 -42.99 -35.67 12.67
C LEU A 479 -41.51 -35.78 12.29
N TYR A 480 -41.02 -34.83 11.50
CA TYR A 480 -39.64 -34.75 11.03
C TYR A 480 -39.10 -33.32 11.08
N GLY A 481 -37.78 -33.17 10.94
CA GLY A 481 -37.11 -31.87 10.95
C GLY A 481 -37.19 -31.13 9.61
N ALA A 482 -36.50 -29.99 9.52
CA ALA A 482 -36.56 -29.12 8.35
C ALA A 482 -36.06 -29.73 7.02
N ALA A 483 -35.33 -30.85 7.05
CA ALA A 483 -34.92 -31.59 5.85
C ALA A 483 -36.08 -32.23 5.06
N GLY A 484 -37.28 -32.28 5.64
CA GLY A 484 -38.47 -32.87 5.04
C GLY A 484 -38.69 -34.33 5.37
N ASN A 485 -39.79 -34.88 4.85
CA ASN A 485 -40.23 -36.23 5.15
C ASN A 485 -39.14 -37.25 4.72
N PRO A 486 -38.59 -38.09 5.63
CA PRO A 486 -37.51 -39.02 5.30
C PRO A 486 -37.93 -40.09 4.27
N ASN A 487 -39.23 -40.36 4.14
CA ASN A 487 -39.78 -41.29 3.15
C ASN A 487 -40.11 -40.64 1.80
N SER A 488 -40.03 -39.30 1.70
CA SER A 488 -40.29 -38.54 0.45
C SER A 488 -39.21 -38.67 -0.61
N ALA A 489 -38.13 -39.42 -0.36
CA ALA A 489 -37.05 -39.64 -1.35
C ALA A 489 -37.53 -40.32 -2.65
N ILE A 490 -38.78 -40.80 -2.69
CA ILE A 490 -39.41 -41.46 -3.85
C ILE A 490 -40.44 -40.53 -4.53
N ASP A 491 -40.98 -39.53 -3.83
CA ASP A 491 -42.05 -38.63 -4.29
C ASP A 491 -41.69 -37.16 -4.01
N LEU A 492 -41.04 -36.51 -4.98
CA LEU A 492 -40.80 -35.06 -4.95
C LEU A 492 -42.13 -34.30 -5.08
N ALA A 493 -42.18 -33.10 -4.52
CA ALA A 493 -43.37 -32.26 -4.50
C ALA A 493 -43.92 -32.05 -5.92
N PRO A 494 -45.16 -32.50 -6.21
CA PRO A 494 -45.74 -32.37 -7.55
C PRO A 494 -46.18 -30.94 -7.83
N LYS A 495 -46.60 -30.71 -9.08
CA LYS A 495 -47.18 -29.42 -9.49
C LYS A 495 -48.33 -29.02 -8.57
N GLY A 496 -48.28 -27.78 -8.08
CA GLY A 496 -49.26 -27.23 -7.14
C GLY A 496 -48.77 -27.16 -5.70
N TYR A 497 -47.55 -27.61 -5.41
CA TYR A 497 -46.87 -27.42 -4.12
C TYR A 497 -46.16 -26.06 -4.05
N THR A 498 -45.79 -25.64 -2.85
CA THR A 498 -45.10 -24.36 -2.63
C THR A 498 -43.68 -24.31 -3.22
N LEU A 499 -43.02 -25.46 -3.39
CA LEU A 499 -41.82 -25.60 -4.20
C LEU A 499 -41.82 -26.96 -4.93
N GLU A 500 -42.22 -26.93 -6.21
CA GLU A 500 -42.27 -28.10 -7.10
C GLU A 500 -40.87 -28.72 -7.31
N GLY A 501 -40.80 -30.05 -7.32
CA GLY A 501 -39.57 -30.79 -7.57
C GLY A 501 -38.65 -30.93 -6.35
N GLU A 502 -39.02 -30.39 -5.20
CA GLU A 502 -38.27 -30.50 -3.95
C GLU A 502 -38.97 -31.42 -2.93
N LYS A 503 -38.29 -31.79 -1.84
CA LYS A 503 -38.84 -32.71 -0.85
C LYS A 503 -40.09 -32.14 -0.16
N VAL A 504 -41.15 -32.95 -0.07
CA VAL A 504 -42.35 -32.65 0.71
C VAL A 504 -41.98 -32.53 2.19
N GLY A 505 -42.57 -31.57 2.87
CA GLY A 505 -42.33 -31.29 4.28
C GLY A 505 -41.02 -30.56 4.58
N ALA A 506 -40.18 -30.29 3.58
CA ALA A 506 -38.93 -29.57 3.81
C ALA A 506 -39.18 -28.08 4.07
N LEU A 507 -38.27 -27.45 4.80
CA LEU A 507 -38.28 -26.00 4.96
C LEU A 507 -37.86 -25.34 3.64
N ILE A 508 -38.62 -24.35 3.23
CA ILE A 508 -38.36 -23.52 2.05
C ILE A 508 -38.45 -22.04 2.41
N GLY A 509 -37.78 -21.21 1.61
CA GLY A 509 -37.75 -19.76 1.78
C GLY A 509 -38.24 -19.03 0.55
N LYS A 510 -38.73 -17.81 0.74
CA LYS A 510 -39.11 -16.88 -0.33
C LYS A 510 -38.58 -15.48 -0.02
N VAL A 511 -38.02 -14.82 -1.02
CA VAL A 511 -37.69 -13.38 -1.00
C VAL A 511 -38.14 -12.76 -2.33
N GLY A 512 -39.00 -11.75 -2.27
CA GLY A 512 -39.64 -11.21 -3.48
C GLY A 512 -40.42 -12.30 -4.21
N GLU A 513 -40.13 -12.52 -5.49
CA GLU A 513 -40.77 -13.59 -6.29
C GLU A 513 -40.00 -14.92 -6.29
N LYS A 514 -38.83 -14.99 -5.64
CA LYS A 514 -37.96 -16.16 -5.70
C LYS A 514 -38.18 -17.07 -4.49
N THR A 515 -38.66 -18.29 -4.75
CA THR A 515 -38.73 -19.39 -3.77
C THR A 515 -37.53 -20.31 -3.92
N PHE A 516 -36.99 -20.84 -2.82
CA PHE A 516 -35.81 -21.70 -2.82
C PHE A 516 -35.86 -22.73 -1.68
N PHE A 517 -35.16 -23.85 -1.87
CA PHE A 517 -35.02 -24.91 -0.88
C PHE A 517 -34.09 -24.48 0.25
N ILE A 518 -34.45 -24.81 1.50
CA ILE A 518 -33.58 -24.56 2.67
C ILE A 518 -33.15 -25.90 3.32
N GLY A 519 -34.09 -26.79 3.60
CA GLY A 519 -33.78 -27.99 4.36
C GLY A 519 -33.21 -27.65 5.74
N ASN A 520 -32.09 -28.26 6.11
CA ASN A 520 -31.41 -27.97 7.38
C ASN A 520 -30.53 -26.71 7.33
N TYR A 521 -30.09 -26.27 6.14
CA TYR A 521 -29.18 -25.15 5.99
C TYR A 521 -29.20 -24.62 4.56
N ALA A 522 -29.29 -23.29 4.41
CA ALA A 522 -29.08 -22.63 3.12
C ALA A 522 -28.51 -21.22 3.26
N THR A 523 -27.87 -20.78 2.18
CA THR A 523 -27.59 -19.36 1.93
C THR A 523 -28.68 -18.79 1.03
N ILE A 524 -29.20 -17.60 1.35
CA ILE A 524 -30.21 -16.94 0.53
C ILE A 524 -29.62 -16.66 -0.86
N PRO A 525 -30.34 -16.95 -1.96
CA PRO A 525 -29.83 -16.73 -3.31
C PRO A 525 -29.42 -15.27 -3.55
N GLN A 526 -28.30 -15.05 -4.25
CA GLN A 526 -27.85 -13.70 -4.62
C GLN A 526 -28.85 -12.98 -5.56
N GLY A 527 -28.81 -11.65 -5.55
CA GLY A 527 -29.59 -10.79 -6.43
C GLY A 527 -31.07 -10.63 -6.07
N VAL A 528 -31.48 -11.08 -4.87
CA VAL A 528 -32.85 -10.89 -4.35
C VAL A 528 -32.89 -9.76 -3.34
N GLU A 529 -34.04 -9.10 -3.23
CA GLU A 529 -34.29 -8.04 -2.26
C GLU A 529 -35.71 -8.16 -1.73
N GLY A 530 -35.89 -7.98 -0.42
CA GLY A 530 -37.19 -8.03 0.23
C GLY A 530 -37.17 -8.61 1.64
N GLU A 531 -38.35 -8.86 2.18
CA GLU A 531 -38.52 -9.55 3.46
C GLU A 531 -38.44 -11.07 3.24
N LEU A 532 -37.66 -11.77 4.07
CA LEU A 532 -37.62 -13.23 4.07
C LEU A 532 -38.92 -13.80 4.62
N GLU A 533 -39.50 -14.73 3.87
CA GLU A 533 -40.67 -15.52 4.26
C GLU A 533 -40.30 -17.01 4.30
N LEU A 534 -40.81 -17.76 5.29
CA LEU A 534 -40.51 -19.18 5.50
C LEU A 534 -41.78 -20.04 5.50
N CYS A 535 -41.68 -21.26 4.99
CA CYS A 535 -42.81 -22.16 4.85
C CYS A 535 -42.38 -23.63 4.83
N ILE A 536 -43.30 -24.54 5.18
CA ILE A 536 -43.17 -25.96 4.87
C ILE A 536 -43.47 -26.19 3.38
N ASN A 537 -42.76 -27.11 2.72
CA ASN A 537 -43.04 -27.49 1.34
C ASN A 537 -44.25 -28.42 1.30
N ASP A 538 -45.40 -27.90 0.86
CA ASP A 538 -46.64 -28.65 0.82
C ASP A 538 -47.61 -28.10 -0.24
N ALA A 539 -48.77 -28.75 -0.42
CA ALA A 539 -49.83 -28.34 -1.31
C ALA A 539 -50.18 -26.86 -1.09
N SER A 540 -50.04 -26.04 -2.14
CA SER A 540 -50.08 -24.58 -1.99
C SER A 540 -51.43 -24.01 -1.53
N ASN A 541 -52.46 -24.83 -1.49
CA ASN A 541 -53.84 -24.51 -1.12
C ASN A 541 -54.33 -25.22 0.15
N ASP A 542 -53.51 -26.05 0.81
CA ASP A 542 -53.92 -26.84 1.96
C ASP A 542 -52.76 -26.94 2.97
N PHE A 543 -52.94 -26.32 4.13
CA PHE A 543 -52.00 -26.36 5.27
C PHE A 543 -52.72 -26.72 6.56
N ASP A 544 -54.04 -26.92 6.52
CA ASP A 544 -54.89 -27.03 7.72
C ASP A 544 -54.69 -28.38 8.44
N ASN A 545 -54.24 -29.39 7.70
CA ASN A 545 -53.86 -30.70 8.21
C ASN A 545 -52.40 -30.75 8.72
N ASN A 546 -51.58 -29.72 8.48
CA ASN A 546 -50.18 -29.72 8.85
C ASN A 546 -50.02 -29.54 10.37
N LEU A 547 -49.04 -30.22 10.95
CA LEU A 547 -48.86 -30.25 12.40
C LEU A 547 -47.40 -29.96 12.80
N GLY A 548 -47.23 -29.17 13.85
CA GLY A 548 -45.94 -28.87 14.48
C GLY A 548 -45.29 -27.59 13.97
N ASP A 549 -44.05 -27.39 14.37
CA ASP A 549 -43.24 -26.22 14.03
C ASP A 549 -41.75 -26.54 14.04
N VAL A 550 -40.99 -25.73 13.30
CA VAL A 550 -39.53 -25.76 13.33
C VAL A 550 -38.99 -24.37 13.65
N THR A 551 -37.95 -24.30 14.49
CA THR A 551 -37.20 -23.08 14.74
C THR A 551 -35.95 -23.07 13.88
N VAL A 552 -35.71 -21.94 13.21
CA VAL A 552 -34.48 -21.66 12.49
C VAL A 552 -33.79 -20.41 13.00
N LYS A 553 -32.49 -20.34 12.78
CA LYS A 553 -31.65 -19.17 13.01
C LYS A 553 -31.37 -18.52 11.67
N VAL A 554 -31.73 -17.25 11.53
CA VAL A 554 -31.42 -16.43 10.35
C VAL A 554 -30.32 -15.44 10.74
N SER A 555 -29.20 -15.45 10.04
CA SER A 555 -28.08 -14.52 10.24
C SER A 555 -27.88 -13.69 8.99
N VAL A 556 -27.95 -12.35 9.11
CA VAL A 556 -27.75 -11.42 7.98
C VAL A 556 -26.47 -10.62 8.19
N GLY A 557 -25.51 -10.80 7.28
CA GLY A 557 -24.28 -10.01 7.16
C GLY A 557 -24.44 -8.84 6.21
#